data_AF-A0A358C3A7-F1
#
_entry.id   AF-A0A358C3A7-F1
#
_cell.length_a   1.000
_cell.length_b   1.000
_cell.length_c   1.000
_cell.angle_alpha   90.00
_cell.angle_beta   90.00
_cell.angle_gamma   90.00
#
_symmetry.space_group_name_H-M   'P 1'
#
loop_
_entity.id
_entity.type
_entity.pdbx_description
1 polymer ?
#
loop_
_entity_poly.entity_id
_entity_poly.type
_entity_poly.pdbx_seq_one_letter_code
_entity_poly.pdbx_strand_id
1 'polypeptide(L)'
;MAELAALPDDVARVSHELPLRANLSALDNIALIPIYQRHFGVDESNRQALHLLEQLGHAGIAALRDPDMTPAQRFITKLARAIILRRSRLIIDRPGAMLYDVPYPAFIRELAARAEMAGTWEIFDFSWNQALYQE
;
A
#
# COMPACT_ATOMS: atom_id res chain seq x y z
N MET A 1 -7.48 -22.59 2.17
CA MET A 1 -6.58 -21.82 3.06
C MET A 1 -5.10 -22.21 2.84
N ALA A 2 -4.61 -22.21 1.58
CA ALA A 2 -3.24 -22.67 1.30
C ALA A 2 -2.60 -22.08 0.01
N GLU A 3 -3.05 -20.92 -0.49
CA GLU A 3 -2.63 -20.47 -1.83
C GLU A 3 -2.26 -18.98 -1.92
N LEU A 4 -1.67 -18.43 -0.85
CA LEU A 4 -1.10 -17.07 -0.85
C LEU A 4 0.41 -17.02 -0.56
N ALA A 5 1.05 -18.17 -0.31
CA ALA A 5 2.46 -18.22 0.09
C ALA A 5 3.47 -18.14 -1.07
N ALA A 6 3.00 -18.30 -2.31
CA ALA A 6 3.84 -18.19 -3.51
C ALA A 6 3.10 -17.36 -4.58
N LEU A 7 2.80 -16.10 -4.26
CA LEU A 7 2.39 -15.17 -5.30
C LEU A 7 3.58 -14.98 -6.25
N PRO A 8 3.38 -15.06 -7.58
CA PRO A 8 4.46 -14.89 -8.52
C PRO A 8 5.06 -13.48 -8.41
N ASP A 9 6.33 -13.35 -8.81
CA ASP A 9 7.11 -12.12 -8.65
C ASP A 9 6.44 -10.89 -9.29
N ASP A 10 5.51 -11.07 -10.23
CA ASP A 10 4.75 -10.01 -10.89
C ASP A 10 3.56 -9.47 -10.06
N VAL A 11 3.42 -9.88 -8.79
CA VAL A 11 2.32 -9.44 -7.90
C VAL A 11 2.86 -8.71 -6.68
N ALA A 12 2.35 -7.50 -6.43
CA ALA A 12 2.52 -6.79 -5.17
C ALA A 12 1.30 -7.02 -4.25
N ARG A 13 1.50 -7.00 -2.93
CA ARG A 13 0.43 -7.28 -1.95
C ARG A 13 0.36 -6.23 -0.85
N VAL A 14 -0.86 -5.83 -0.51
CA VAL A 14 -1.22 -5.06 0.69
C VAL A 14 -2.04 -5.98 1.58
N SER A 15 -1.56 -6.26 2.79
CA SER A 15 -2.26 -7.12 3.74
C SER A 15 -1.97 -6.70 5.19
N HIS A 16 -2.88 -7.07 6.08
CA HIS A 16 -2.67 -6.96 7.52
C HIS A 16 -1.43 -7.76 7.96
N GLU A 17 -1.18 -8.92 7.35
CA GLU A 17 -0.06 -9.84 7.62
C GLU A 17 1.31 -9.32 7.17
N LEU A 18 1.36 -8.22 6.40
CA LEU A 18 2.58 -7.56 5.95
C LEU A 18 2.77 -6.25 6.73
N PRO A 19 3.30 -6.28 7.97
CA PRO A 19 3.40 -5.10 8.82
C PRO A 19 4.40 -4.08 8.28
N LEU A 20 4.29 -2.84 8.75
CA LEU A 20 5.35 -1.84 8.62
C LEU A 20 6.44 -2.12 9.66
N ARG A 21 7.67 -1.67 9.39
CA ARG A 21 8.71 -1.64 10.42
C ARG A 21 8.41 -0.46 11.33
N ALA A 22 8.06 -0.75 12.59
CA ALA A 22 7.61 0.26 13.54
C ALA A 22 8.66 1.32 13.89
N ASN A 23 9.95 1.01 13.73
CA ASN A 23 11.05 1.93 13.96
C ASN A 23 11.35 2.86 12.77
N LEU A 24 10.70 2.66 11.63
CA LEU A 24 10.89 3.43 10.42
C LEU A 24 9.73 4.40 10.19
N SER A 25 10.00 5.53 9.55
CA SER A 25 8.95 6.43 9.08
C SER A 25 8.14 5.81 7.92
N ALA A 26 7.04 6.44 7.51
CA ALA A 26 6.33 6.06 6.29
C ALA A 26 7.27 6.06 5.08
N LEU A 27 8.03 7.16 4.94
CA LEU A 27 8.98 7.35 3.84
C LEU A 27 10.01 6.23 3.82
N ASP A 28 10.64 5.96 4.97
CA ASP A 28 11.68 4.92 5.08
C ASP A 28 11.11 3.53 4.81
N ASN A 29 9.89 3.23 5.26
CA ASN A 29 9.23 1.95 4.99
C ASN A 29 9.04 1.69 3.50
N ILE A 30 8.78 2.75 2.71
CA ILE A 30 8.58 2.68 1.27
C ILE A 30 9.95 2.64 0.55
N ALA A 31 10.86 3.55 0.89
CA ALA A 31 12.18 3.67 0.28
C ALA A 31 13.09 2.46 0.53
N LEU A 32 12.84 1.69 1.60
CA LEU A 32 13.60 0.48 1.91
C LEU A 32 13.63 -0.52 0.74
N ILE A 33 12.54 -0.62 -0.01
CA ILE A 33 12.40 -1.58 -1.10
C ILE A 33 13.44 -1.32 -2.21
N PRO A 34 13.47 -0.14 -2.87
CA PRO A 34 14.46 0.16 -3.91
C PRO A 34 15.91 0.18 -3.39
N ILE A 35 16.14 0.56 -2.12
CA ILE A 35 17.47 0.51 -1.48
C ILE A 35 17.98 -0.93 -1.45
N TYR A 36 17.16 -1.88 -0.96
CA TYR A 36 17.57 -3.28 -0.84
C TYR A 36 17.70 -3.99 -2.18
N GLN A 37 16.87 -3.64 -3.16
CA GLN A 37 16.98 -4.17 -4.52
C GLN A 37 18.20 -3.61 -5.27
N ARG A 38 19.00 -2.73 -4.65
CA ARG A 38 20.20 -2.08 -5.20
C ARG A 38 19.96 -1.37 -6.53
N HIS A 39 18.71 -0.96 -6.78
CA HIS A 39 18.36 -0.21 -7.99
C HIS A 39 18.70 1.29 -7.84
N PHE A 40 18.67 1.82 -6.60
CA PHE A 40 18.83 3.24 -6.34
C PHE A 40 19.60 3.54 -5.05
N GLY A 41 20.22 4.73 -4.98
CA GLY A 41 20.78 5.29 -3.75
C GLY A 41 19.70 5.74 -2.77
N VAL A 42 20.10 6.09 -1.55
CA VAL A 42 19.17 6.51 -0.48
C VAL A 42 18.35 7.73 -0.89
N ASP A 43 18.99 8.79 -1.38
CA ASP A 43 18.31 10.04 -1.74
C ASP A 43 17.30 9.85 -2.87
N GLU A 44 17.67 9.03 -3.87
CA GLU A 44 16.80 8.68 -4.99
C GLU A 44 15.59 7.85 -4.52
N SER A 45 15.83 6.87 -3.67
CA SER A 45 14.78 6.01 -3.09
C SER A 45 13.80 6.82 -2.25
N ASN A 46 14.31 7.76 -1.44
CA ASN A 46 13.48 8.67 -0.66
C ASN A 46 12.67 9.60 -1.56
N ARG A 47 13.24 10.11 -2.65
CA ARG A 47 12.51 10.97 -3.59
C ARG A 47 11.36 10.21 -4.27
N GLN A 48 11.61 8.98 -4.71
CA GLN A 48 10.57 8.12 -5.30
C GLN A 48 9.46 7.78 -4.30
N ALA A 49 9.83 7.47 -3.05
CA ALA A 49 8.87 7.20 -1.99
C ALA A 49 8.01 8.42 -1.65
N LEU A 50 8.61 9.61 -1.57
CA LEU A 50 7.88 10.85 -1.31
C LEU A 50 6.95 11.19 -2.46
N HIS A 51 7.44 11.13 -3.70
CA HIS A 51 6.64 11.37 -4.89
C HIS A 51 5.40 10.47 -4.93
N LEU A 52 5.55 9.20 -4.55
CA LEU A 52 4.43 8.28 -4.50
C LEU A 52 3.40 8.66 -3.41
N LEU A 53 3.85 9.12 -2.24
CA LEU A 53 2.94 9.67 -1.23
C LEU A 53 2.24 10.94 -1.70
N GLU A 54 2.91 11.80 -2.47
CA GLU A 54 2.32 12.99 -3.09
C GLU A 54 1.23 12.61 -4.11
N GLN A 55 1.51 11.65 -5.00
CA GLN A 55 0.54 11.14 -5.98
C GLN A 55 -0.70 10.55 -5.29
N LEU A 56 -0.52 9.89 -4.14
CA LEU A 56 -1.63 9.36 -3.35
C LEU A 56 -2.36 10.46 -2.54
N GLY A 57 -1.85 11.70 -2.49
CA GLY A 57 -2.44 12.80 -1.73
C GLY A 57 -2.10 12.81 -0.23
N HIS A 58 -1.04 12.10 0.16
CA HIS A 58 -0.69 11.82 1.56
C HIS A 58 0.76 12.17 1.93
N ALA A 59 1.38 13.14 1.25
CA ALA A 59 2.76 13.59 1.56
C ALA A 59 2.96 13.95 3.05
N GLY A 60 1.92 14.47 3.72
CA GLY A 60 1.97 14.87 5.13
C GLY A 60 2.26 13.73 6.12
N ILE A 61 2.15 12.45 5.72
CA ILE A 61 2.44 11.31 6.60
C ILE A 61 3.90 10.86 6.53
N ALA A 62 4.71 11.43 5.62
CA ALA A 62 6.05 10.92 5.29
C ALA A 62 6.95 10.68 6.52
N ALA A 63 6.90 11.59 7.50
CA ALA A 63 7.72 11.53 8.71
C ALA A 63 7.11 10.70 9.87
N LEU A 64 5.85 10.29 9.77
CA LEU A 64 5.18 9.54 10.84
C LEU A 64 5.76 8.13 10.98
N ARG A 65 5.83 7.62 12.20
CA ARG A 65 6.12 6.22 12.49
C ARG A 65 4.82 5.43 12.63
N ASP A 66 4.91 4.11 12.53
CA ASP A 66 3.74 3.22 12.58
C ASP A 66 2.80 3.46 13.78
N PRO A 67 3.28 3.73 15.01
CA PRO A 67 2.40 4.03 16.15
C PRO A 67 1.64 5.36 16.03
N ASP A 68 2.17 6.31 15.25
CA ASP A 68 1.62 7.66 15.09
C ASP A 68 0.62 7.75 13.92
N MET A 69 0.47 6.66 13.16
CA MET A 69 -0.42 6.59 12.00
C MET A 69 -1.83 6.14 12.36
N THR A 70 -2.84 6.80 11.79
CA THR A 70 -4.19 6.22 11.74
C THR A 70 -4.21 4.94 10.90
N PRO A 71 -5.22 4.08 11.05
CA PRO A 71 -5.37 2.88 10.22
C PRO A 71 -5.33 3.16 8.71
N ALA A 72 -6.03 4.19 8.22
CA ALA A 72 -5.95 4.64 6.83
C ALA A 72 -4.53 5.07 6.43
N GLN A 73 -3.82 5.84 7.26
CA GLN A 73 -2.44 6.27 6.99
C GLN A 73 -1.47 5.08 6.91
N ARG A 74 -1.65 4.10 7.80
CA ARG A 74 -0.89 2.83 7.78
C ARG A 74 -1.19 2.04 6.51
N PHE A 75 -2.46 1.99 6.08
CA PHE A 75 -2.85 1.38 4.83
C PHE A 75 -2.19 2.06 3.62
N ILE A 76 -2.22 3.40 3.55
CA ILE A 76 -1.57 4.18 2.48
C ILE A 76 -0.08 3.88 2.41
N THR A 77 0.60 3.82 3.56
CA THR A 77 2.04 3.50 3.60
C THR A 77 2.31 2.09 3.08
N LYS A 78 1.49 1.10 3.46
CA LYS A 78 1.59 -0.28 2.93
C LYS A 78 1.31 -0.33 1.43
N LEU A 79 0.32 0.42 0.97
CA LEU A 79 -0.04 0.57 -0.43
C LEU A 79 1.12 1.15 -1.24
N ALA A 80 1.69 2.27 -0.81
CA ALA A 80 2.86 2.88 -1.46
C ALA A 80 4.06 1.91 -1.52
N ARG A 81 4.32 1.17 -0.44
CA ARG A 81 5.37 0.13 -0.41
C ARG A 81 5.11 -1.02 -1.40
N ALA A 82 3.85 -1.35 -1.67
CA ALA A 82 3.49 -2.34 -2.68
C ALA A 82 3.63 -1.77 -4.10
N ILE A 83 3.17 -0.53 -4.31
CA ILE A 83 3.20 0.18 -5.60
C ILE A 83 4.63 0.43 -6.09
N ILE A 84 5.56 0.80 -5.20
CA ILE A 84 6.94 1.12 -5.58
C ILE A 84 7.69 -0.08 -6.21
N LEU A 85 7.18 -1.31 -6.02
CA LEU A 85 7.68 -2.51 -6.70
C LEU A 85 7.36 -2.54 -8.21
N ARG A 86 6.47 -1.66 -8.70
CA ARG A 86 6.05 -1.55 -10.12
C ARG A 86 5.62 -2.88 -10.73
N ARG A 87 4.86 -3.66 -9.97
CA ARG A 87 4.29 -4.93 -10.40
C ARG A 87 3.03 -4.70 -11.24
N SER A 88 2.76 -5.57 -12.21
CA SER A 88 1.59 -5.46 -13.10
C SER A 88 0.27 -5.68 -12.36
N ARG A 89 0.32 -6.39 -11.23
CA ARG A 89 -0.83 -6.71 -10.39
C ARG A 89 -0.61 -6.28 -8.94
N LEU A 90 -1.64 -5.71 -8.35
CA LEU A 90 -1.70 -5.33 -6.95
C LEU A 90 -2.87 -6.03 -6.28
N ILE A 91 -2.59 -6.85 -5.28
CA ILE A 91 -3.60 -7.52 -4.46
C ILE A 91 -3.78 -6.77 -3.15
N ILE A 92 -5.02 -6.41 -2.83
CA ILE A 92 -5.41 -5.85 -1.53
C ILE A 92 -6.22 -6.92 -0.79
N ASP A 93 -5.61 -7.49 0.25
CA ASP A 93 -6.14 -8.60 1.01
C ASP A 93 -6.78 -8.11 2.32
N ARG A 94 -8.07 -8.40 2.46
CA ARG A 94 -8.97 -8.05 3.57
C ARG A 94 -8.87 -6.58 3.97
N PRO A 95 -9.16 -5.63 3.06
CA PRO A 95 -9.07 -4.20 3.34
C PRO A 95 -9.93 -3.77 4.53
N GLY A 96 -11.09 -4.42 4.77
CA GLY A 96 -11.93 -4.13 5.93
C GLY A 96 -11.23 -4.33 7.29
N ALA A 97 -10.19 -5.17 7.36
CA ALA A 97 -9.37 -5.33 8.57
C ALA A 97 -8.32 -4.21 8.77
N MET A 98 -8.12 -3.35 7.77
CA MET A 98 -7.14 -2.25 7.79
C MET A 98 -7.80 -0.87 7.71
N LEU A 99 -8.96 -0.75 7.07
CA LEU A 99 -9.67 0.49 6.77
C LEU A 99 -10.95 0.63 7.60
N TYR A 100 -10.84 0.53 8.91
CA TYR A 100 -11.97 0.67 9.83
C TYR A 100 -12.22 2.12 10.28
N ASP A 101 -11.37 3.07 9.89
CA ASP A 101 -11.46 4.50 10.21
C ASP A 101 -11.95 5.36 9.03
N VAL A 102 -12.20 4.78 7.84
CA VAL A 102 -12.65 5.48 6.64
C VAL A 102 -13.70 4.68 5.86
N PRO A 103 -14.54 5.33 5.04
CA PRO A 103 -15.48 4.63 4.16
C PRO A 103 -14.76 3.78 3.09
N TYR A 104 -15.03 2.48 3.13
CA TYR A 104 -14.49 1.48 2.23
C TYR A 104 -15.66 0.83 1.46
N PRO A 105 -15.62 0.63 0.11
CA PRO A 105 -14.48 0.67 -0.81
C PRO A 105 -14.17 2.00 -1.50
N ALA A 106 -14.99 3.04 -1.32
CA ALA A 106 -14.82 4.33 -1.99
C ALA A 106 -13.40 4.89 -1.86
N PHE A 107 -12.82 4.82 -0.65
CA PHE A 107 -11.45 5.27 -0.40
C PHE A 107 -10.39 4.60 -1.29
N ILE A 108 -10.51 3.28 -1.55
CA ILE A 108 -9.56 2.58 -2.43
C ILE A 108 -9.76 3.01 -3.89
N ARG A 109 -11.01 3.21 -4.33
CA ARG A 109 -11.30 3.69 -5.68
C ARG A 109 -10.71 5.07 -5.95
N GLU A 110 -10.81 5.98 -4.97
CA GLU A 110 -10.20 7.30 -5.07
C GLU A 110 -8.67 7.23 -5.18
N LEU A 111 -8.03 6.37 -4.37
CA LEU A 111 -6.58 6.17 -4.45
C LEU A 111 -6.14 5.61 -5.81
N ALA A 112 -6.88 4.61 -6.32
CA ALA A 112 -6.61 4.03 -7.63
C ALA A 112 -6.75 5.06 -8.77
N ALA A 113 -7.72 5.96 -8.67
CA ALA A 113 -7.92 7.03 -9.66
C ALA A 113 -6.81 8.09 -9.64
N ARG A 114 -6.20 8.37 -8.48
CA ARG A 114 -5.12 9.36 -8.34
C ARG A 114 -3.76 8.85 -8.80
N ALA A 115 -3.52 7.55 -8.66
CA ALA A 115 -2.16 7.03 -8.77
C ALA A 115 -1.63 6.91 -10.22
N GLU A 116 -2.44 7.19 -11.26
CA GLU A 116 -2.10 7.01 -12.68
C GLU A 116 -1.36 5.68 -12.96
N MET A 117 -1.72 4.63 -12.22
CA MET A 117 -0.94 3.41 -12.19
C MET A 117 -1.31 2.46 -13.31
N ALA A 118 -0.33 2.09 -14.13
CA ALA A 118 -0.44 0.98 -15.06
C ALA A 118 -0.42 -0.35 -14.29
N GLY A 119 -1.60 -0.82 -13.86
CA GLY A 119 -1.72 -2.12 -13.22
C GLY A 119 -3.13 -2.46 -12.78
N THR A 120 -3.44 -3.76 -12.67
CA THR A 120 -4.75 -4.23 -12.20
C THR A 120 -4.74 -4.31 -10.68
N TRP A 121 -5.72 -3.68 -10.05
CA TRP A 121 -5.93 -3.75 -8.60
C TRP A 121 -7.04 -4.77 -8.32
N GLU A 122 -6.71 -5.79 -7.55
CA GLU A 122 -7.62 -6.87 -7.18
C GLU A 122 -7.84 -6.83 -5.68
N ILE A 123 -9.11 -6.82 -5.27
CA ILE A 123 -9.47 -6.81 -3.86
C ILE A 123 -10.02 -8.18 -3.48
N PHE A 124 -9.41 -8.80 -2.48
CA PHE A 124 -9.86 -10.04 -1.89
C PHE A 124 -10.32 -9.77 -0.47
N ASP A 125 -11.61 -9.85 -0.22
CA ASP A 125 -12.20 -9.49 1.07
C ASP A 125 -13.09 -10.61 1.60
N PHE A 126 -13.61 -10.44 2.81
CA PHE A 126 -14.57 -11.37 3.39
C PHE A 126 -15.86 -11.41 2.56
N SER A 127 -16.46 -12.59 2.42
CA SER A 127 -17.69 -12.78 1.64
C SER A 127 -18.85 -11.90 2.11
N TRP A 128 -18.97 -11.63 3.41
CA TRP A 128 -19.99 -10.75 3.96
C TRP A 128 -19.84 -9.28 3.54
N ASN A 129 -18.65 -8.85 3.08
CA ASN A 129 -18.41 -7.49 2.59
C ASN A 129 -18.86 -7.30 1.14
N GLN A 130 -19.36 -8.34 0.46
CA GLN A 130 -19.78 -8.28 -0.95
C GLN A 130 -20.79 -7.15 -1.22
N ALA A 131 -21.69 -6.86 -0.28
CA ALA A 131 -22.68 -5.80 -0.40
C ALA A 131 -22.04 -4.39 -0.57
N LEU A 132 -20.82 -4.18 -0.06
CA LEU A 132 -20.12 -2.90 -0.17
C LEU A 132 -19.62 -2.59 -1.59
N TYR A 133 -19.59 -3.59 -2.47
CA TYR A 133 -19.07 -3.48 -3.84
C TYR A 133 -20.16 -3.46 -4.91
N GLN A 134 -21.44 -3.56 -4.54
CA GLN A 134 -22.57 -3.61 -5.47
C GLN A 134 -23.07 -2.23 -5.93
N GLU A 135 -22.27 -1.18 -5.73
CA GLU A 135 -22.54 0.20 -6.20
C GLU A 135 -22.07 0.43 -7.63
#